data_AF-R7ERQ6-F1
#
_entry.id   AF-R7ERQ6-F1
#
_cell.length_a   1.000
_cell.length_b   1.000
_cell.length_c   1.000
_cell.angle_alpha   90.00
_cell.angle_beta   90.00
_cell.angle_gamma   90.00
#
_symmetry.space_group_name_H-M   'P 1'
#
loop_
_entity.id
_entity.type
_entity.pdbx_description
1 polymer ?
#
loop_
_entity_poly.entity_id
_entity_poly.type
_entity_poly.pdbx_seq_one_letter_code
_entity_poly.pdbx_strand_id
1 'polypeptide(L)'
;MPGRIAEYCRKTGQYVPKTPGETVRVIFDSLALCYRRTIEGVAELCGFRPTAINIVGGGSRDTLLDSITADICGLPVVAGPTEATAVGNIAVQLMAAEKMSAAEARELVRRSFPTSVFEPKSAPSTYDGVYEKFERLVAARSEHSL
;
A
#
# COMPACT_ATOMS: atom_id res chain seq x y z
N MET A 1 -12.46 17.79 -1.33
CA MET A 1 -11.49 16.90 -0.64
C MET A 1 -10.33 17.65 0.02
N PRO A 2 -9.60 18.59 -0.64
CA PRO A 2 -8.47 19.30 -0.03
C PRO A 2 -8.81 20.05 1.27
N GLY A 3 -9.96 20.73 1.31
CA GLY A 3 -10.40 21.45 2.51
C GLY A 3 -10.58 20.59 3.75
N ARG A 4 -11.01 19.32 3.61
CA ARG A 4 -11.12 18.40 4.76
C ARG A 4 -9.76 17.99 5.31
N ILE A 5 -8.77 17.80 4.42
CA ILE A 5 -7.40 17.46 4.81
C ILE A 5 -6.80 18.64 5.56
N ALA A 6 -6.90 19.84 5.00
CA ALA A 6 -6.42 21.06 5.65
C ALA A 6 -7.05 21.30 7.03
N GLU A 7 -8.37 21.08 7.14
CA GLU A 7 -9.09 21.19 8.41
C GLU A 7 -8.64 20.15 9.44
N TYR A 8 -8.46 18.90 9.02
CA TYR A 8 -7.95 17.85 9.90
C TYR A 8 -6.54 18.18 10.42
N CYS A 9 -5.65 18.65 9.53
CA CYS A 9 -4.31 19.10 9.92
C CYS A 9 -4.39 20.23 10.96
N ARG A 10 -5.26 21.23 10.75
CA ARG A 10 -5.46 22.34 11.70
C ARG A 10 -5.96 21.86 13.06
N LYS A 11 -7.01 21.03 13.09
CA LYS A 11 -7.59 20.48 14.33
C LYS A 11 -6.60 19.65 15.14
N THR A 12 -5.64 19.01 14.47
CA THR A 12 -4.66 18.12 15.09
C THR A 12 -3.27 18.77 15.28
N GLY A 13 -3.15 20.08 15.07
CA GLY A 13 -1.90 20.82 15.25
C GLY A 13 -0.78 20.43 14.26
N GLN A 14 -1.15 19.87 13.11
CA GLN A 14 -0.20 19.51 12.05
C GLN A 14 -0.01 20.65 11.05
N TYR A 15 1.07 20.58 10.26
CA TYR A 15 1.26 21.48 9.13
C TYR A 15 0.06 21.40 8.19
N VAL A 16 -0.50 22.55 7.83
CA VAL A 16 -1.64 22.65 6.91
C VAL A 16 -1.09 22.75 5.48
N PRO A 17 -1.38 21.78 4.58
CA PRO A 17 -0.91 21.85 3.20
C PRO A 17 -1.50 23.08 2.50
N LYS A 18 -0.67 23.81 1.76
CA LYS A 18 -0.99 25.06 1.07
C LYS A 18 -1.09 24.88 -0.44
N THR A 19 -0.46 23.84 -0.97
CA THR A 19 -0.39 23.54 -2.40
C THR A 19 -1.08 22.21 -2.74
N PRO A 20 -1.48 22.01 -4.01
CA PRO A 20 -1.97 20.71 -4.47
C PRO A 20 -0.96 19.58 -4.23
N GLY A 21 0.33 19.83 -4.47
CA GLY A 21 1.40 18.85 -4.24
C GLY A 21 1.53 18.43 -2.78
N GLU A 22 1.51 19.38 -1.85
CA GLU A 22 1.51 19.05 -0.40
C GLU A 22 0.26 18.26 -0.01
N THR A 23 -0.91 18.58 -0.60
CA THR A 23 -2.14 17.83 -0.35
C THR A 23 -2.02 16.38 -0.84
N VAL A 24 -1.46 16.17 -2.04
CA VAL A 24 -1.20 14.82 -2.58
C VAL A 24 -0.21 14.06 -1.69
N ARG A 25 0.84 14.72 -1.20
CA ARG A 25 1.79 14.11 -0.27
C ARG A 25 1.12 13.66 1.02
N VAL A 26 0.25 14.48 1.61
CA VAL A 26 -0.52 14.05 2.80
C VAL A 26 -1.36 12.81 2.50
N ILE A 27 -1.99 12.73 1.32
CA ILE A 27 -2.78 11.55 0.92
C ILE A 27 -1.87 10.33 0.82
N PHE A 28 -0.77 10.39 0.07
CA PHE A 28 0.10 9.24 -0.17
C PHE A 28 0.83 8.77 1.08
N ASP A 29 1.40 9.70 1.85
CA ASP A 29 2.08 9.37 3.10
C ASP A 29 1.08 8.72 4.07
N SER A 30 -0.15 9.23 4.18
CA SER A 30 -1.19 8.62 5.04
C SER A 30 -1.65 7.24 4.58
N LEU A 31 -1.72 6.99 3.26
CA LEU A 31 -2.05 5.67 2.72
C LEU A 31 -0.95 4.65 3.03
N ALA A 32 0.30 5.01 2.79
CA ALA A 32 1.44 4.16 3.10
C ALA A 32 1.55 3.83 4.60
N LEU A 33 1.26 4.79 5.48
CA LEU A 33 1.15 4.55 6.93
C LEU A 33 0.00 3.59 7.28
N CYS A 34 -1.16 3.72 6.62
CA CYS A 34 -2.25 2.74 6.76
C CYS A 34 -1.84 1.34 6.31
N TYR A 35 -1.05 1.23 5.23
CA TYR A 35 -0.53 -0.06 4.76
C TYR A 35 0.43 -0.67 5.78
N ARG A 36 1.38 0.08 6.31
CA ARG A 36 2.27 -0.39 7.38
C ARG A 36 1.48 -0.95 8.56
N ARG A 37 0.49 -0.19 9.05
CA ARG A 37 -0.40 -0.64 10.14
C ARG A 37 -1.15 -1.93 9.80
N THR A 38 -1.65 -2.04 8.58
CA THR A 38 -2.37 -3.23 8.12
C THR A 38 -1.45 -4.44 8.04
N ILE A 39 -0.22 -4.26 7.53
CA ILE A 39 0.78 -5.32 7.42
C ILE A 39 1.22 -5.82 8.79
N GLU A 40 1.44 -4.92 9.74
CA GLU A 40 1.77 -5.26 11.13
C GLU A 40 0.63 -6.07 11.77
N GLY A 41 -0.63 -5.64 11.59
CA GLY A 41 -1.80 -6.37 12.09
C GLY A 41 -1.99 -7.74 11.43
N VAL A 42 -1.79 -7.85 10.11
CA VAL A 42 -1.82 -9.14 9.40
C VAL A 42 -0.73 -10.06 9.91
N ALA A 43 0.48 -9.53 10.15
CA ALA A 43 1.60 -10.33 10.64
C ALA A 43 1.34 -10.88 12.05
N GLU A 44 0.73 -10.08 12.92
CA GLU A 44 0.30 -10.49 14.25
C GLU A 44 -0.78 -11.59 14.19
N LEU A 45 -1.82 -11.38 13.38
CA LEU A 45 -2.95 -12.30 13.27
C LEU A 45 -2.58 -13.63 12.61
N CYS A 46 -1.69 -13.61 11.62
CA CYS A 46 -1.33 -14.80 10.85
C CYS A 46 -0.06 -15.50 11.37
N GLY A 47 0.69 -14.89 12.30
CA GLY A 47 1.90 -15.48 12.87
C GLY A 47 3.08 -15.57 11.88
N PHE A 48 3.04 -14.86 10.76
CA PHE A 48 4.14 -14.76 9.80
C PHE A 48 4.34 -13.31 9.36
N ARG A 49 5.57 -12.91 9.05
CA ARG A 49 5.83 -11.59 8.49
C ARG A 49 5.74 -11.62 6.96
N PRO A 50 4.92 -10.76 6.32
CA PRO A 50 4.92 -10.60 4.88
C PRO A 50 6.32 -10.20 4.38
N THR A 51 6.73 -10.72 3.23
CA THR A 51 8.03 -10.45 2.62
C THR A 51 7.97 -9.43 1.48
N ALA A 52 6.77 -9.11 0.99
CA ALA A 52 6.53 -8.16 -0.08
C ALA A 52 5.07 -7.70 -0.06
N ILE A 53 4.80 -6.55 -0.70
CA ILE A 53 3.46 -6.02 -0.95
C ILE A 53 3.19 -6.12 -2.45
N ASN A 54 2.07 -6.73 -2.84
CA ASN A 54 1.66 -6.74 -4.25
C ASN A 54 0.54 -5.70 -4.45
N ILE A 55 0.83 -4.63 -5.18
CA ILE A 55 -0.16 -3.63 -5.57
C ILE A 55 -0.61 -3.94 -6.99
N VAL A 56 -1.91 -4.22 -7.14
CA VAL A 56 -2.53 -4.55 -8.42
C VAL A 56 -3.62 -3.55 -8.76
N GLY A 57 -4.24 -3.66 -9.93
CA GLY A 57 -5.31 -2.73 -10.31
C GLY A 57 -4.77 -1.42 -10.85
N GLY A 58 -5.65 -0.43 -11.03
CA GLY A 58 -5.26 0.92 -11.45
C GLY A 58 -4.28 1.61 -10.49
N GLY A 59 -4.29 1.24 -9.20
CA GLY A 59 -3.37 1.78 -8.19
C GLY A 59 -1.91 1.43 -8.45
N SER A 60 -1.62 0.33 -9.17
CA SER A 60 -0.26 -0.10 -9.48
C SER A 60 0.47 0.79 -10.50
N ARG A 61 -0.17 1.87 -10.98
CA ARG A 61 0.41 2.84 -11.90
C ARG A 61 1.00 4.05 -11.18
N ASP A 62 0.70 4.22 -9.88
CA ASP A 62 1.17 5.34 -9.09
C ASP A 62 2.55 5.06 -8.50
N THR A 63 3.57 5.29 -9.31
CA THR A 63 4.96 4.97 -8.96
C THR A 63 5.48 5.73 -7.74
N LEU A 64 4.90 6.91 -7.45
CA LEU A 64 5.25 7.69 -6.28
C LEU A 64 4.69 7.04 -5.01
N LEU A 65 3.41 6.67 -5.02
CA LEU A 65 2.80 5.94 -3.90
C LEU A 65 3.47 4.58 -3.70
N ASP A 66 3.79 3.85 -4.76
CA ASP A 66 4.48 2.56 -4.67
C ASP A 66 5.86 2.69 -4.00
N SER A 67 6.62 3.72 -4.39
CA SER A 67 7.93 4.01 -3.78
C SER A 67 7.81 4.40 -2.30
N ILE A 68 6.88 5.31 -1.97
CA ILE A 68 6.62 5.74 -0.59
C ILE A 68 6.15 4.55 0.26
N THR A 69 5.33 3.66 -0.30
CA THR A 69 4.85 2.46 0.37
C THR A 69 6.00 1.52 0.69
N ALA A 70 6.91 1.28 -0.26
CA ALA A 70 8.08 0.44 -0.04
C ALA A 70 8.96 0.99 1.09
N ASP A 71 9.22 2.30 1.06
CA ASP A 71 10.00 2.99 2.08
C ASP A 71 9.37 2.93 3.47
N ILE A 72 8.08 3.29 3.60
CA ILE A 72 7.41 3.34 4.90
C ILE A 72 7.17 1.96 5.49
N CYS A 73 6.83 0.97 4.66
CA CYS A 73 6.58 -0.40 5.13
C CYS A 73 7.85 -1.22 5.32
N GLY A 74 8.99 -0.77 4.77
CA GLY A 74 10.25 -1.51 4.80
C GLY A 74 10.18 -2.84 4.04
N LEU A 75 9.28 -2.94 3.04
CA LEU A 75 9.06 -4.16 2.24
C LEU A 75 9.08 -3.81 0.75
N PRO A 76 9.61 -4.69 -0.12
CA PRO A 76 9.52 -4.50 -1.56
C PRO A 76 8.04 -4.44 -2.00
N VAL A 77 7.73 -3.49 -2.87
CA VAL A 77 6.43 -3.37 -3.54
C VAL A 77 6.55 -3.90 -4.95
N VAL A 78 5.75 -4.91 -5.29
CA VAL A 78 5.56 -5.42 -6.64
C VAL A 78 4.29 -4.81 -7.22
N ALA A 79 4.44 -3.93 -8.20
CA ALA A 79 3.34 -3.23 -8.85
C ALA A 79 2.96 -3.91 -10.17
N GLY A 80 1.69 -4.30 -10.27
CA GLY A 80 1.06 -4.91 -11.44
C GLY A 80 0.68 -6.38 -11.22
N PRO A 81 -0.08 -6.98 -12.15
CA PRO A 81 -0.61 -6.37 -13.38
C PRO A 81 -1.80 -5.43 -13.09
N THR A 82 -1.98 -4.41 -13.94
CA THR A 82 -3.09 -3.45 -13.76
C THR A 82 -4.46 -4.13 -13.86
N GLU A 83 -4.63 -5.12 -14.73
CA GLU A 83 -5.91 -5.82 -14.88
C GLU A 83 -5.96 -7.15 -14.09
N ALA A 84 -5.32 -7.20 -12.91
CA ALA A 84 -5.14 -8.44 -12.14
C ALA A 84 -6.45 -9.21 -11.86
N THR A 85 -7.57 -8.51 -11.65
CA THR A 85 -8.87 -9.16 -11.44
C THR A 85 -9.31 -9.95 -12.68
N ALA A 86 -9.21 -9.35 -13.86
CA ALA A 86 -9.57 -10.01 -15.12
C ALA A 86 -8.58 -11.16 -15.42
N VAL A 87 -7.28 -10.91 -15.23
CA VAL A 87 -6.22 -11.91 -15.43
C VAL A 87 -6.41 -13.11 -14.50
N GLY A 88 -6.72 -12.87 -13.23
CA GLY A 88 -6.98 -13.93 -12.25
C GLY A 88 -8.20 -14.79 -12.63
N ASN A 89 -9.27 -14.16 -13.12
CA ASN A 89 -10.45 -14.88 -13.60
C ASN A 89 -10.11 -15.81 -14.77
N ILE A 90 -9.41 -15.28 -15.78
CA ILE A 90 -8.96 -16.06 -16.95
C ILE A 90 -8.02 -17.19 -16.52
N ALA A 91 -7.10 -16.93 -15.59
CA ALA A 91 -6.16 -17.93 -15.09
C ALA A 91 -6.88 -19.13 -14.44
N VAL A 92 -7.91 -18.88 -13.62
CA VAL A 92 -8.71 -19.95 -13.01
C VAL A 92 -9.50 -20.74 -14.05
N GLN A 93 -10.03 -20.09 -15.09
CA GLN A 93 -10.72 -20.77 -16.18
C GLN A 93 -9.76 -21.67 -16.99
N LEU A 94 -8.54 -21.20 -17.27
CA LEU A 94 -7.50 -21.98 -17.94
C LEU A 94 -7.04 -23.17 -17.09
N MET A 95 -6.90 -22.98 -15.77
CA MET A 95 -6.60 -24.09 -14.85
C MET A 95 -7.63 -25.22 -14.95
N ALA A 96 -8.92 -24.87 -15.05
CA ALA A 96 -9.98 -25.84 -15.19
C ALA A 96 -10.00 -26.51 -16.58
N ALA A 97 -9.83 -25.74 -17.64
CA ALA A 97 -9.89 -26.23 -19.03
C ALA A 97 -8.68 -27.11 -19.40
N GLU A 98 -7.47 -26.69 -19.01
CA GLU A 98 -6.20 -27.28 -19.41
C GLU A 98 -5.57 -28.17 -18.33
N LYS A 99 -6.29 -28.39 -17.21
CA LYS A 99 -5.78 -29.10 -16.01
C LYS A 99 -4.46 -28.54 -15.47
N MET A 100 -4.23 -27.24 -15.63
CA MET A 100 -3.03 -26.58 -15.13
C MET A 100 -3.08 -26.44 -13.60
N SER A 101 -1.92 -26.61 -12.97
CA SER A 101 -1.71 -26.29 -11.57
C SER A 101 -1.72 -24.78 -11.32
N ALA A 102 -1.93 -24.39 -10.06
CA ALA A 102 -1.83 -23.00 -9.64
C ALA A 102 -0.40 -22.43 -9.77
N ALA A 103 0.62 -23.29 -9.83
CA ALA A 103 2.00 -22.86 -10.06
C ALA A 103 2.21 -22.49 -11.54
N GLU A 104 1.74 -23.33 -12.47
CA GLU A 104 1.81 -23.07 -13.92
C GLU A 104 1.00 -21.83 -14.29
N ALA A 105 -0.20 -21.65 -13.71
CA ALA A 105 -1.00 -20.45 -13.94
C ALA A 105 -0.28 -19.17 -13.47
N ARG A 106 0.37 -19.20 -12.30
CA ARG A 106 1.15 -18.06 -11.80
C ARG A 106 2.35 -17.75 -12.67
N GLU A 107 3.03 -18.78 -13.18
CA GLU A 107 4.16 -18.58 -14.09
C GLU A 107 3.74 -18.06 -15.46
N LEU A 108 2.59 -18.51 -15.98
CA LEU A 108 1.99 -17.95 -17.18
C LEU A 108 1.71 -16.45 -17.00
N VAL A 109 1.03 -16.07 -15.91
CA VAL A 109 0.73 -14.66 -15.60
C VAL A 109 2.03 -13.85 -15.50
N ARG A 110 3.06 -14.36 -14.81
CA ARG A 110 4.34 -13.68 -14.65
C ARG A 110 5.03 -13.38 -15.97
N ARG A 111 4.99 -14.30 -16.95
CA ARG A 111 5.59 -14.05 -18.28
C ARG A 111 4.73 -13.17 -19.18
N SER A 112 3.41 -13.16 -18.96
CA SER A 112 2.45 -12.50 -19.84
C SER A 112 2.28 -11.01 -19.54
N PHE A 113 2.49 -10.57 -18.29
CA PHE A 113 2.24 -9.20 -17.88
C PHE A 113 3.45 -8.59 -17.17
N PRO A 114 3.87 -7.37 -17.54
CA PRO A 114 4.96 -6.70 -16.87
C PRO A 114 4.57 -6.31 -15.44
N THR A 115 5.54 -6.43 -14.52
CA THR A 115 5.48 -5.90 -13.16
C THR A 115 6.70 -5.05 -12.89
N SER A 116 6.57 -4.04 -12.04
CA SER A 116 7.69 -3.25 -11.53
C SER A 116 7.94 -3.55 -10.06
N VAL A 117 9.20 -3.50 -9.64
CA VAL A 117 9.58 -3.70 -8.23
C VAL A 117 10.16 -2.41 -7.70
N PHE A 118 9.62 -1.94 -6.57
CA PHE A 118 10.12 -0.80 -5.82
C PHE A 118 10.70 -1.30 -4.51
N GLU A 119 12.02 -1.18 -4.40
CA GLU A 119 12.75 -1.54 -3.18
C GLU A 119 12.70 -0.37 -2.18
N PRO A 120 12.66 -0.65 -0.86
CA PRO A 120 12.90 0.36 0.16
C PRO A 120 14.28 0.98 -0.04
N LYS A 121 14.35 2.31 -0.07
CA LYS A 121 15.60 3.08 -0.23
C LYS A 121 16.05 3.73 1.06
N SER A 122 15.15 3.87 2.02
CA SER A 122 15.41 4.43 3.34
C SER A 122 15.80 3.35 4.34
N ALA A 123 16.48 3.75 5.41
CA ALA A 123 16.75 2.83 6.51
C ALA A 123 15.42 2.42 7.19
N PRO A 124 15.30 1.19 7.73
CA PRO A 124 14.05 0.71 8.31
C PRO A 124 13.44 1.64 9.37
N SER A 125 14.29 2.32 10.16
CA SER A 125 13.85 3.21 11.24
C SER A 125 13.56 4.64 10.80
N THR A 126 13.78 5.00 9.52
CA THR A 126 13.63 6.38 9.03
C THR A 126 12.23 6.94 9.28
N TYR A 127 11.20 6.09 9.26
CA TYR A 127 9.80 6.50 9.36
C TYR A 127 9.14 6.19 10.71
N ASP A 128 9.88 5.61 11.67
CA ASP A 128 9.28 5.17 12.94
C ASP A 128 8.66 6.32 13.73
N GLY A 129 9.34 7.46 13.85
CA GLY A 129 8.78 8.63 14.54
C GLY A 129 7.53 9.21 13.85
N VAL A 130 7.45 9.10 12.52
CA VAL A 130 6.26 9.51 11.76
C VAL A 130 5.12 8.50 12.00
N TYR A 131 5.44 7.22 12.03
CA TYR A 131 4.48 6.15 12.28
C TYR A 131 3.92 6.19 13.71
N GLU A 132 4.74 6.44 14.72
CA GLU A 132 4.29 6.67 16.10
C GLU A 132 3.33 7.87 16.20
N LYS A 133 3.66 8.97 15.50
CA LYS A 133 2.76 10.13 15.43
C LYS A 133 1.43 9.76 14.75
N PHE A 134 1.46 8.97 13.69
CA PHE A 134 0.27 8.49 13.00
C PHE A 134 -0.61 7.63 13.91
N GLU A 135 -0.05 6.65 14.61
CA GLU A 135 -0.82 5.80 15.54
C GLU A 135 -1.50 6.65 16.63
N ARG A 136 -0.81 7.64 17.21
CA ARG A 136 -1.42 8.58 18.18
C ARG A 136 -2.61 9.34 17.59
N LEU A 137 -2.49 9.82 16.35
CA LEU A 137 -3.57 10.54 15.66
C LEU A 137 -4.78 9.64 15.37
N VAL A 138 -4.53 8.37 15.02
CA VAL A 138 -5.61 7.40 14.75
C VAL A 138 -6.29 6.97 16.05
N ALA A 139 -5.53 6.76 17.14
CA ALA A 139 -6.08 6.44 18.45
C ALA A 139 -7.01 7.53 18.98
N ALA A 140 -6.56 8.80 18.95
CA ALA A 140 -7.36 9.95 19.41
C ALA A 140 -8.67 10.14 18.63
N ARG A 141 -8.74 9.67 17.38
CA ARG A 141 -9.97 9.73 16.56
C ARG A 141 -11.01 8.69 17.00
N SER A 142 -10.56 7.50 17.41
CA SER A 142 -11.45 6.42 17.86
C SER A 142 -12.17 6.80 19.16
N GLU A 143 -11.55 7.60 20.02
CA GLU A 143 -12.13 8.08 21.27
C GLU A 143 -13.21 9.16 21.09
N HIS A 144 -13.20 9.89 19.96
CA HIS A 144 -14.19 10.94 19.64
C HIS A 144 -15.38 10.43 18.81
N SER A 145 -15.46 9.14 18.51
CA SER A 145 -16.58 8.52 17.78
C SER A 145 -17.49 7.64 18.67
N LEU A 146 -17.34 7.72 19.99
CA LEU A 146 -18.24 7.18 21.02
C LEU A 146 -18.87 8.34 21.80
#